data_AF-A0A226WUY8-F1
#
_entry.id   AF-A0A226WUY8-F1
#
_cell.length_a   1.000
_cell.length_b   1.000
_cell.length_c   1.000
_cell.angle_alpha   90.00
_cell.angle_beta   90.00
_cell.angle_gamma   90.00
#
_symmetry.space_group_name_H-M   'P 1'
#
loop_
_entity.id
_entity.type
_entity.pdbx_description
1 polymer ?
#
loop_
_entity_poly.entity_id
_entity_poly.type
_entity_poly.pdbx_seq_one_letter_code
_entity_poly.pdbx_strand_id
1 'polypeptide(L)'
;MHFKHTLEEHQMAGASLRGGLHQQVHLITPAFAKDRCCALGLWIDANEDAWDGFPAFLHLKIAHASFHTVAFVVAIAVEERRLSEAAALLEPGSLFESAAELLKIAVRRFQHESLEAICVPGDELHACKHEQKMVHCELILRHHDLKNSI
;
A
#
# COMPACT_ATOMS: atom_id res chain seq x y z
N MET A 1 -7.91 8.02 3.38
CA MET A 1 -6.74 7.95 2.47
C MET A 1 -7.23 7.55 1.09
N HIS A 2 -6.64 8.09 0.01
CA HIS A 2 -6.95 7.65 -1.36
C HIS A 2 -5.85 6.69 -1.84
N PHE A 3 -6.08 5.38 -1.72
CA PHE A 3 -5.07 4.33 -1.96
C PHE A 3 -4.48 4.29 -3.38
N LYS A 4 -5.10 4.96 -4.35
CA LYS A 4 -4.56 5.10 -5.71
C LYS A 4 -3.19 5.77 -5.72
N HIS A 5 -3.03 6.88 -4.99
CA HIS A 5 -1.75 7.62 -4.95
C HIS A 5 -0.65 6.78 -4.31
N THR A 6 -1.01 5.97 -3.32
CA THR A 6 -0.09 5.06 -2.66
C THR A 6 0.42 3.97 -3.60
N LEU A 7 -0.44 3.40 -4.45
CA LEU A 7 0.00 2.43 -5.45
C LEU A 7 0.87 3.09 -6.54
N GLU A 8 0.63 4.36 -6.88
CA GLU A 8 1.47 5.11 -7.81
C GLU A 8 2.90 5.29 -7.26
N GLU A 9 3.07 5.60 -5.97
CA GLU A 9 4.40 5.69 -5.34
C GLU A 9 5.19 4.37 -5.46
N HIS A 10 4.53 3.23 -5.25
CA HIS A 10 5.17 1.91 -5.34
C HIS A 10 5.47 1.50 -6.80
N GLN A 11 4.64 1.94 -7.76
CA GLN A 11 4.94 1.79 -9.18
C GLN A 11 6.15 2.64 -9.58
N MET A 12 6.25 3.87 -9.09
CA MET A 12 7.40 4.74 -9.30
C MET A 12 8.69 4.15 -8.70
N ALA A 13 8.59 3.48 -7.54
CA ALA A 13 9.71 2.75 -6.95
C ALA A 13 10.23 1.66 -7.91
N GLY A 14 9.33 0.85 -8.49
CA GLY A 14 9.70 -0.15 -9.49
C GLY A 14 10.30 0.45 -10.77
N ALA A 15 9.78 1.58 -11.25
CA ALA A 15 10.35 2.29 -12.39
C ALA A 15 11.77 2.81 -12.08
N SER A 16 11.99 3.31 -10.87
CA SER A 16 13.30 3.83 -10.42
C SER A 16 14.35 2.70 -10.35
N LEU A 17 13.97 1.52 -9.85
CA LEU A 17 14.84 0.33 -9.85
C LEU A 17 15.26 -0.05 -11.27
N ARG A 18 14.31 -0.08 -12.21
CA ARG A 18 14.60 -0.38 -13.64
C ARG A 18 15.48 0.69 -14.28
N GLY A 19 15.22 1.96 -14.01
CA GLY A 19 16.06 3.07 -14.47
C GLY A 19 17.50 2.97 -13.97
N GLY A 20 17.69 2.51 -12.73
CA GLY A 20 19.00 2.31 -12.12
C GLY A 20 19.86 1.22 -12.76
N LEU A 21 19.27 0.33 -13.58
CA LEU A 21 20.04 -0.61 -14.41
C LEU A 21 20.87 0.10 -15.47
N HIS A 22 20.42 1.27 -15.93
CA HIS A 22 21.04 2.02 -17.03
C HIS A 22 21.86 3.22 -16.55
N GLN A 23 21.49 3.82 -15.43
CA GLN A 23 22.13 5.03 -14.89
C GLN A 23 22.50 4.82 -13.42
N GLN A 24 23.66 5.32 -13.01
CA GLN A 24 24.00 5.29 -11.59
C GLN A 24 23.14 6.31 -10.85
N VAL A 25 22.30 5.81 -9.95
CA VAL A 25 21.38 6.59 -9.14
C VAL A 25 21.47 6.10 -7.71
N HIS A 26 21.28 7.00 -6.76
CA HIS A 26 21.12 6.64 -5.35
C HIS A 26 19.62 6.43 -5.08
N LEU A 27 19.24 5.19 -4.80
CA LEU A 27 17.87 4.71 -4.62
C LEU A 27 17.52 4.50 -3.15
N ILE A 28 18.50 4.14 -2.33
CA ILE A 28 18.34 3.79 -0.92
C ILE A 28 18.11 5.06 -0.11
N THR A 29 16.84 5.41 0.04
CA THR A 29 16.37 6.44 0.96
C THR A 29 15.71 5.79 2.18
N PRO A 30 15.50 6.52 3.30
CA PRO A 30 14.76 5.99 4.43
C PRO A 30 13.35 5.47 4.05
N ALA A 31 12.64 6.18 3.17
CA ALA A 31 11.33 5.77 2.67
C ALA A 31 11.38 4.49 1.81
N PHE A 32 12.51 4.23 1.17
CA PHE A 32 12.73 3.02 0.38
C PHE A 32 13.10 1.83 1.28
N ALA A 33 14.00 2.05 2.23
CA ALA A 33 14.58 1.03 3.11
C ALA A 33 13.68 0.60 4.27
N LYS A 34 12.74 1.46 4.69
CA LYS A 34 11.83 1.20 5.81
C LYS A 34 10.40 1.34 5.34
N ASP A 35 9.65 0.25 5.45
CA ASP A 35 8.23 0.20 5.13
C ASP A 35 7.44 1.27 5.90
N ARG A 36 7.71 1.46 7.20
CA ARG A 36 7.04 2.48 8.02
C ARG A 36 7.33 3.95 7.63
N CYS A 37 8.23 4.20 6.68
CA CYS A 37 8.60 5.56 6.28
C CYS A 37 7.92 6.02 4.97
N CYS A 38 7.19 5.15 4.26
CA CYS A 38 6.39 5.55 3.10
C CYS A 38 4.97 6.00 3.51
N ALA A 39 4.22 6.64 2.60
CA ALA A 39 2.88 7.12 2.93
C ALA A 39 1.91 6.00 3.34
N LEU A 40 2.03 4.81 2.72
CA LEU A 40 1.25 3.63 3.14
C LEU A 40 1.62 3.16 4.53
N GLY A 41 2.92 3.04 4.81
CA GLY A 41 3.44 2.57 6.09
C GLY A 41 3.05 3.50 7.23
N LEU A 42 3.17 4.81 7.03
CA LEU A 42 2.71 5.81 8.00
C LEU A 42 1.21 5.70 8.25
N TRP A 43 0.41 5.45 7.21
CA TRP A 43 -1.02 5.26 7.37
C TRP A 43 -1.37 3.96 8.11
N ILE A 44 -0.71 2.85 7.77
CA ILE A 44 -0.87 1.55 8.44
C ILE A 44 -0.57 1.70 9.94
N ASP A 45 0.57 2.31 10.27
CA ASP A 45 1.02 2.52 11.65
C ASP A 45 0.01 3.36 12.45
N ALA A 46 -0.46 4.47 11.86
CA ALA A 46 -1.42 5.37 12.50
C ALA A 46 -2.83 4.78 12.67
N ASN A 47 -3.15 3.67 11.99
CA ASN A 47 -4.48 3.06 11.99
C ASN A 47 -4.48 1.63 12.52
N GLU A 48 -3.39 1.18 13.14
CA GLU A 48 -3.23 -0.20 13.60
C GLU A 48 -4.36 -0.61 14.55
N ASP A 49 -4.59 0.16 15.62
CA ASP A 49 -5.62 -0.12 16.63
C ASP A 49 -7.05 -0.17 16.07
N ALA A 50 -7.30 0.49 14.94
CA ALA A 50 -8.64 0.55 14.35
C ALA A 50 -8.94 -0.64 13.44
N TRP A 51 -7.91 -1.33 12.93
CA TRP A 51 -8.06 -2.34 11.88
C TRP A 51 -7.31 -3.65 12.16
N ASP A 52 -6.62 -3.79 13.29
CA ASP A 52 -5.85 -5.00 13.64
C ASP A 52 -6.68 -6.31 13.65
N GLY A 53 -7.97 -6.22 13.99
CA GLY A 53 -8.92 -7.34 13.95
C GLY A 53 -9.38 -7.75 12.54
N PHE A 54 -9.02 -7.01 11.50
CA PHE A 54 -9.50 -7.23 10.14
C PHE A 54 -8.47 -8.03 9.31
N PRO A 55 -8.83 -9.22 8.79
CA PRO A 55 -7.91 -10.07 8.04
C PRO A 55 -7.29 -9.40 6.80
N ALA A 56 -8.02 -8.55 6.07
CA ALA A 56 -7.45 -7.88 4.92
C ALA A 56 -6.44 -6.79 5.31
N PHE A 57 -6.58 -6.19 6.50
CA PHE A 57 -5.59 -5.26 7.03
C PHE A 57 -4.28 -5.97 7.40
N LEU A 58 -4.36 -7.15 8.03
CA LEU A 58 -3.18 -7.97 8.29
C LEU A 58 -2.46 -8.36 6.98
N HIS A 59 -3.20 -8.78 5.97
CA HIS A 59 -2.63 -9.08 4.65
C HIS A 59 -1.98 -7.85 3.99
N LEU A 60 -2.58 -6.66 4.14
CA LEU A 60 -2.00 -5.41 3.66
C LEU A 60 -0.65 -5.13 4.32
N LYS A 61 -0.55 -5.27 5.65
CA LYS A 61 0.71 -5.10 6.40
C LYS A 61 1.80 -6.02 5.88
N ILE A 62 1.48 -7.31 5.74
CA ILE A 62 2.44 -8.34 5.31
C ILE A 62 2.89 -8.08 3.86
N ALA A 63 1.96 -7.82 2.95
CA ALA A 63 2.27 -7.55 1.55
C ALA A 63 3.13 -6.29 1.39
N HIS A 64 2.84 -5.25 2.17
CA HIS A 64 3.59 -4.00 2.19
C HIS A 64 5.03 -4.18 2.67
N ALA A 65 5.23 -4.84 3.82
CA ALA A 65 6.56 -5.14 4.33
C ALA A 65 7.36 -6.05 3.36
N SER A 66 6.68 -7.00 2.70
CA SER A 66 7.29 -7.90 1.71
C SER A 66 7.77 -7.14 0.48
N PHE A 67 6.97 -6.19 -0.02
CA PHE A 67 7.37 -5.31 -1.13
C PHE A 67 8.64 -4.53 -0.78
N HIS A 68 8.67 -3.85 0.37
CA HIS A 68 9.84 -3.06 0.76
C HIS A 68 11.09 -3.92 0.95
N THR A 69 10.95 -5.11 1.55
CA THR A 69 12.07 -6.05 1.71
C THR A 69 12.68 -6.43 0.35
N VAL A 70 11.85 -6.84 -0.60
CA VAL A 70 12.33 -7.26 -1.92
C VAL A 70 12.87 -6.08 -2.71
N ALA A 71 12.17 -4.94 -2.70
CA ALA A 71 12.61 -3.71 -3.36
C ALA A 71 13.99 -3.29 -2.85
N PHE A 72 14.23 -3.37 -1.54
CA PHE A 72 15.50 -3.01 -0.92
C PHE A 72 16.65 -3.91 -1.37
N VAL A 73 16.44 -5.23 -1.50
CA VAL A 73 17.44 -6.15 -2.06
C VAL A 73 17.81 -5.75 -3.50
N VAL A 74 16.83 -5.40 -4.33
CA VAL A 74 17.09 -4.93 -5.70
C VAL A 74 17.90 -3.62 -5.68
N ALA A 75 17.52 -2.66 -4.83
CA ALA A 75 18.22 -1.39 -4.74
C ALA A 75 19.69 -1.55 -4.33
N ILE A 76 20.00 -2.45 -3.38
CA ILE A 76 21.39 -2.78 -3.03
C ILE A 76 22.13 -3.32 -4.24
N ALA A 77 21.57 -4.28 -4.97
CA ALA A 77 22.21 -4.84 -6.16
C ALA A 77 22.46 -3.78 -7.24
N VAL A 78 21.53 -2.84 -7.43
CA VAL A 78 21.67 -1.71 -8.36
C VAL A 78 22.80 -0.76 -7.92
N GLU A 79 22.79 -0.31 -6.66
CA GLU A 79 23.78 0.64 -6.14
C GLU A 79 25.20 0.06 -6.10
N GLU A 80 25.34 -1.23 -5.79
CA GLU A 80 26.61 -1.96 -5.80
C GLU A 80 27.04 -2.38 -7.21
N ARG A 81 26.33 -1.94 -8.26
CA ARG A 81 26.64 -2.23 -9.67
C ARG A 81 26.64 -3.72 -10.01
N ARG A 82 25.93 -4.54 -9.24
CA ARG A 82 25.66 -5.96 -9.52
C ARG A 82 24.52 -6.09 -10.55
N LEU A 83 24.71 -5.49 -11.73
CA LEU A 83 23.61 -5.24 -12.68
C LEU A 83 22.96 -6.52 -13.23
N SER A 84 23.72 -7.60 -13.43
CA SER A 84 23.15 -8.87 -13.88
C SER A 84 22.22 -9.49 -12.82
N GLU A 85 22.59 -9.38 -11.55
CA GLU A 85 21.75 -9.83 -10.42
C GLU A 85 20.52 -8.94 -10.28
N ALA A 86 20.70 -7.61 -10.32
CA ALA A 86 19.60 -6.66 -10.27
C ALA A 86 18.59 -6.86 -11.41
N ALA A 87 19.07 -7.13 -12.64
CA ALA A 87 18.22 -7.44 -13.78
C ALA A 87 17.41 -8.72 -13.54
N ALA A 88 18.06 -9.81 -13.10
CA ALA A 88 17.39 -11.07 -12.80
C ALA A 88 16.30 -10.91 -11.71
N LEU A 89 16.53 -10.07 -10.71
CA LEU A 89 15.54 -9.76 -9.66
C LEU A 89 14.36 -8.91 -10.14
N LEU A 90 14.44 -8.33 -11.36
CA LEU A 90 13.41 -7.47 -11.97
C LEU A 90 12.74 -8.09 -13.20
N GLU A 91 13.16 -9.30 -13.61
CA GLU A 91 12.55 -10.05 -14.72
C GLU A 91 11.07 -10.38 -14.45
N PRO A 92 10.26 -10.64 -15.49
CA PRO A 92 8.94 -11.19 -15.32
C PRO A 92 8.95 -12.49 -14.51
N GLY A 93 7.99 -12.65 -13.59
CA GLY A 93 7.92 -13.77 -12.66
C GLY A 93 8.89 -13.67 -11.47
N SER A 94 9.67 -12.59 -11.36
CA SER A 94 10.56 -12.36 -10.23
C SER A 94 9.82 -12.20 -8.90
N LEU A 95 10.57 -12.31 -7.80
CA LEU A 95 10.06 -11.99 -6.46
C LEU A 95 9.59 -10.54 -6.36
N PHE A 96 10.24 -9.61 -7.07
CA PHE A 96 9.85 -8.20 -7.07
C PHE A 96 8.46 -8.01 -7.70
N GLU A 97 8.22 -8.59 -8.88
CA GLU A 97 6.91 -8.52 -9.52
C GLU A 97 5.83 -9.18 -8.67
N SER A 98 6.13 -10.35 -8.10
CA SER A 98 5.21 -11.08 -7.22
C SER A 98 4.83 -10.24 -6.00
N ALA A 99 5.80 -9.60 -5.34
CA ALA A 99 5.54 -8.74 -4.19
C ALA A 99 4.73 -7.48 -4.56
N ALA A 100 5.01 -6.88 -5.72
CA ALA A 100 4.25 -5.74 -6.22
C ALA A 100 2.79 -6.09 -6.53
N GLU A 101 2.52 -7.27 -7.11
CA GLU A 101 1.14 -7.70 -7.38
C GLU A 101 0.41 -8.09 -6.10
N LEU A 102 1.08 -8.77 -5.15
CA LEU A 102 0.51 -9.07 -3.84
C LEU A 102 0.09 -7.79 -3.11
N LEU A 103 0.91 -6.74 -3.16
CA LEU A 103 0.56 -5.44 -2.57
C LEU A 103 -0.71 -4.85 -3.21
N LYS A 104 -0.81 -4.85 -4.54
CA LYS A 104 -2.01 -4.36 -5.24
C LYS A 104 -3.26 -5.16 -4.86
N ILE A 105 -3.17 -6.48 -4.80
CA ILE A 105 -4.27 -7.35 -4.38
C ILE A 105 -4.67 -7.05 -2.93
N ALA A 106 -3.69 -6.90 -2.03
CA ALA A 106 -3.95 -6.63 -0.63
C ALA A 106 -4.63 -5.28 -0.42
N VAL A 107 -4.19 -4.23 -1.14
CA VAL A 107 -4.86 -2.92 -1.13
C VAL A 107 -6.32 -3.05 -1.58
N ARG A 108 -6.59 -3.72 -2.70
CA ARG A 108 -7.97 -3.91 -3.20
C ARG A 108 -8.85 -4.68 -2.20
N ARG A 109 -8.31 -5.74 -1.59
CA ARG A 109 -9.02 -6.54 -0.57
C ARG A 109 -9.34 -5.71 0.66
N PHE A 110 -8.38 -4.94 1.15
CA PHE A 110 -8.60 -4.06 2.29
C PHE A 110 -9.63 -2.98 1.97
N GLN A 111 -9.58 -2.37 0.78
CA GLN A 111 -10.60 -1.40 0.37
C GLN A 111 -12.00 -2.02 0.39
N HIS A 112 -12.17 -3.22 -0.16
CA HIS A 112 -13.45 -3.92 -0.14
C HIS A 112 -13.92 -4.20 1.30
N GLU A 113 -13.08 -4.82 2.14
CA GLU A 113 -13.43 -5.13 3.53
C GLU A 113 -13.73 -3.86 4.36
N SER A 114 -12.99 -2.77 4.11
CA SER A 114 -13.21 -1.49 4.79
C SER A 114 -14.55 -0.84 4.40
N LEU A 115 -15.00 -1.01 3.16
CA LEU A 115 -16.30 -0.52 2.71
C LEU A 115 -17.43 -1.31 3.35
N GLU A 116 -17.33 -2.64 3.34
CA GLU A 116 -18.32 -3.52 4.01
C GLU A 116 -18.43 -3.18 5.50
N ALA A 117 -17.30 -2.99 6.18
CA ALA A 117 -17.27 -2.62 7.61
C ALA A 117 -17.89 -1.24 7.92
N ILE A 118 -17.97 -0.34 6.93
CA ILE A 118 -18.60 0.98 7.06
C ILE A 118 -20.09 0.92 6.73
N CYS A 119 -20.51 0.00 5.85
CA CYS A 119 -21.86 -0.06 5.29
C CYS A 119 -22.86 -0.91 6.08
N VAL A 120 -22.45 -1.69 7.09
CA VAL A 120 -23.40 -2.47 7.91
C VAL A 120 -24.28 -1.53 8.75
N PRO A 121 -25.60 -1.41 8.47
CA PRO A 121 -26.55 -0.75 9.36
C PRO A 121 -26.74 -1.65 10.58
N GLY A 122 -26.81 -1.03 11.77
CA GLY A 122 -26.73 -1.72 13.05
C GLY A 122 -27.59 -2.98 13.16
N ASP A 123 -26.92 -4.10 13.38
CA ASP A 123 -27.43 -5.20 14.19
C ASP A 123 -26.46 -5.37 15.37
N GLU A 124 -27.04 -5.51 16.54
CA GLU A 124 -26.48 -5.17 17.83
C GLU A 124 -25.26 -6.00 18.29
N LEU A 125 -24.43 -5.32 19.09
CA LEU A 125 -23.61 -5.84 20.19
C LEU A 125 -22.32 -6.63 19.86
N HIS A 126 -21.24 -5.88 19.57
CA HIS A 126 -20.08 -5.93 20.46
C HIS A 126 -19.42 -4.54 20.51
N ALA A 127 -19.42 -3.96 21.70
CA ALA A 127 -19.00 -2.59 21.96
C ALA A 127 -17.53 -2.33 21.55
N CYS A 128 -17.32 -1.57 20.48
CA CYS A 128 -16.09 -0.81 20.29
C CYS A 128 -16.38 0.65 20.67
N LYS A 129 -15.97 1.03 21.88
CA LYS A 129 -15.95 2.43 22.31
C LYS A 129 -14.92 3.17 21.45
N HIS A 130 -15.35 3.99 20.50
CA HIS A 130 -14.61 5.20 20.15
C HIS A 130 -15.50 6.19 19.39
N GLU A 131 -15.87 7.25 20.11
CA GLU A 131 -16.38 8.50 19.57
C GLU A 131 -15.36 9.12 18.61
N GLN A 132 -15.45 8.82 17.31
CA GLN A 132 -14.93 9.70 16.26
C GLN A 132 -15.39 9.35 14.82
N LYS A 133 -16.48 8.59 14.65
CA LYS A 133 -17.07 8.32 13.33
C LYS A 133 -18.35 9.12 13.10
N MET A 134 -18.23 10.43 12.87
CA MET A 134 -19.34 11.21 12.28
C MET A 134 -18.93 12.34 11.32
N VAL A 135 -17.65 12.45 10.92
CA VAL A 135 -17.22 13.54 10.00
C VAL A 135 -16.90 13.04 8.58
N HIS A 136 -16.75 11.73 8.35
CA HIS A 136 -16.40 11.22 7.02
C HIS A 136 -17.60 10.76 6.18
N CYS A 137 -18.77 10.50 6.80
CA CYS A 137 -19.95 10.04 6.07
C CYS A 137 -20.65 11.16 5.27
N GLU A 138 -20.57 12.42 5.72
CA GLU A 138 -21.20 13.55 5.02
C GLU A 138 -20.50 13.95 3.71
N LEU A 139 -19.19 13.67 3.56
CA LEU A 139 -18.45 14.05 2.35
C LEU A 139 -18.66 13.08 1.16
N ILE A 140 -18.96 11.81 1.43
CA ILE A 140 -19.16 10.81 0.36
C ILE A 140 -20.59 10.89 -0.20
N LEU A 141 -21.59 11.21 0.62
CA LEU A 141 -22.98 11.33 0.17
C LEU A 141 -23.23 12.58 -0.69
N ARG A 142 -22.52 13.70 -0.46
CA ARG A 142 -22.67 14.92 -1.29
C ARG A 142 -22.15 14.78 -2.73
N HIS A 143 -21.29 13.82 -3.02
CA HIS A 143 -20.79 13.58 -4.38
C HIS A 143 -21.68 12.66 -5.21
N HIS A 144 -22.64 11.96 -4.60
CA HIS A 144 -23.56 11.07 -5.32
C HIS A 144 -24.86 11.79 -5.76
N ASP A 145 -25.28 12.86 -5.07
CA ASP A 145 -26.48 13.64 -5.43
C ASP A 145 -26.29 14.61 -6.60
N LEU A 146 -25.05 15.01 -6.92
CA LEU A 146 -24.78 15.94 -8.02
C LEU A 146 -24.72 15.30 -9.42
N LYS A 147 -24.88 13.98 -9.53
CA LYS A 147 -24.85 13.26 -10.83
C LYS A 147 -26.22 12.86 -11.37
N ASN A 148 -27.32 13.14 -10.66
CA ASN A 148 -28.69 12.80 -11.08
C ASN A 148 -29.61 14.04 -11.25
N SER A 149 -29.05 15.23 -11.49
CA SER A 149 -29.84 16.39 -11.95
C SER A 149 -29.32 16.88 -13.30
N ILE A 150 -29.68 16.14 -14.35
CA ILE A 150 -30.02 16.66 -15.69
C ILE A 150 -31.23 15.85 -16.19
#